data_AF-A0A6J4BYD9-F1
#
_entry.id   AF-A0A6J4BYD9-F1
#
_cell.length_a   1.000
_cell.length_b   1.000
_cell.length_c   1.000
_cell.angle_alpha   90.00
_cell.angle_beta   90.00
_cell.angle_gamma   90.00
#
_symmetry.space_group_name_H-M   'P 1'
#
loop_
_entity.id
_entity.type
_entity.pdbx_description
1 polymer ?
#
loop_
_entity_poly.entity_id
_entity_poly.type
_entity_poly.pdbx_seq_one_letter_code
_entity_poly.pdbx_strand_id
1 'polypeptide(L)'
;MVRGAPITAAKAVPLTPTSPNRVAPTAMPVEAAVADLRGAYPLLSEVAMECRAEQCSLTATIRPLVSQNDLDRRQEMLLGGLAAVLAQDGYRMAVPFDMDEVADNTFHIRAHVTAGNYP
;
A
#
# COMPACT_ATOMS: atom_id res chain seq x y z
N MET A 1 -16.30 -49.32 55.50
CA MET A 1 -16.13 -47.87 55.73
C MET A 1 -14.89 -47.40 55.00
N VAL A 2 -15.00 -46.71 53.85
CA VAL A 2 -14.12 -45.60 53.46
C VAL A 2 -14.92 -44.71 52.48
N ARG A 3 -15.09 -43.43 52.84
CA ARG A 3 -15.75 -42.38 52.04
C ARG A 3 -14.81 -41.95 50.91
N GLY A 4 -15.30 -41.88 49.67
CA GLY A 4 -14.63 -41.20 48.55
C GLY A 4 -15.37 -39.90 48.21
N ALA A 5 -14.66 -38.77 48.26
CA ALA A 5 -15.16 -37.40 48.26
C ALA A 5 -15.89 -36.96 46.96
N PRO A 6 -16.79 -35.97 47.03
CA PRO A 6 -17.39 -35.36 45.85
C PRO A 6 -16.37 -34.46 45.15
N ILE A 7 -16.20 -34.65 43.84
CA ILE A 7 -15.37 -33.79 42.99
C ILE A 7 -16.09 -32.44 42.86
N THR A 8 -15.51 -31.40 43.44
CA THR A 8 -15.98 -30.02 43.32
C THR A 8 -15.75 -29.52 41.89
N ALA A 9 -16.82 -29.10 41.20
CA ALA A 9 -16.74 -28.50 39.88
C ALA A 9 -15.93 -27.19 39.94
N ALA A 10 -14.79 -27.15 39.25
CA ALA A 10 -14.03 -25.93 39.05
C ALA A 10 -14.86 -24.98 38.18
N LYS A 11 -15.23 -23.84 38.76
CA LYS A 11 -15.90 -22.73 38.07
C LYS A 11 -14.96 -22.24 36.96
N ALA A 12 -15.32 -22.53 35.70
CA ALA A 12 -14.62 -22.01 34.54
C ALA A 12 -14.65 -20.48 34.59
N VAL A 13 -13.48 -19.88 34.77
CA VAL A 13 -13.29 -18.44 34.61
C VAL A 13 -13.49 -18.16 33.11
N PRO A 14 -14.41 -17.27 32.70
CA PRO A 14 -14.46 -16.86 31.31
C PRO A 14 -13.16 -16.12 31.02
N LEU A 15 -12.27 -16.77 30.26
CA LEU A 15 -11.16 -16.12 29.60
C LEU A 15 -11.80 -15.12 28.64
N THR A 16 -11.83 -13.86 29.06
CA THR A 16 -12.13 -12.74 28.18
C THR A 16 -11.15 -12.84 27.02
N PRO A 17 -11.60 -12.90 25.75
CA PRO A 17 -10.67 -12.77 24.65
C PRO A 17 -10.13 -11.35 24.71
N THR A 18 -8.92 -11.19 25.25
CA THR A 18 -8.10 -10.02 24.99
C THR A 18 -7.80 -10.08 23.50
N SER A 19 -8.69 -9.52 22.69
CA SER A 19 -8.38 -9.20 21.30
C SER A 19 -7.08 -8.41 21.37
N PRO A 20 -5.97 -8.88 20.77
CA PRO A 20 -4.88 -7.96 20.52
C PRO A 20 -5.52 -6.85 19.70
N ASN A 21 -5.56 -5.65 20.26
CA ASN A 21 -5.89 -4.45 19.53
C ASN A 21 -4.80 -4.35 18.47
N ARG A 22 -5.03 -5.04 17.35
CA ARG A 22 -4.17 -5.01 16.19
C ARG A 22 -4.34 -3.60 15.70
N VAL A 23 -3.46 -2.72 16.16
CA VAL A 23 -3.27 -1.42 15.54
C VAL A 23 -2.89 -1.76 14.11
N ALA A 24 -3.90 -1.81 13.24
CA ALA A 24 -3.69 -2.04 11.84
C ALA A 24 -2.82 -0.88 11.38
N PRO A 25 -1.76 -1.12 10.59
CA PRO A 25 -1.03 -0.02 9.99
C PRO A 25 -2.05 0.80 9.20
N THR A 26 -2.37 1.98 9.72
CA THR A 26 -3.19 2.96 8.99
C THR A 26 -2.30 3.44 7.87
N ALA A 27 -2.76 3.33 6.62
CA ALA A 27 -2.01 3.86 5.49
C ALA A 27 -1.56 5.30 5.79
N MET A 28 -0.36 5.65 5.37
CA MET A 28 0.15 7.01 5.52
C MET A 28 -0.80 8.00 4.82
N PRO A 29 -0.86 9.27 5.25
CA PRO A 29 -1.63 10.27 4.54
C PRO A 29 -1.24 10.31 3.06
N VAL A 30 -2.23 10.45 2.17
CA VAL A 30 -2.04 10.44 0.71
C VAL A 30 -0.94 11.41 0.28
N GLU A 31 -0.91 12.60 0.88
CA GLU A 31 0.11 13.63 0.60
C GLU A 31 1.53 13.18 0.94
N ALA A 32 1.69 12.42 2.02
CA ALA A 32 2.98 11.85 2.42
C ALA A 32 3.41 10.74 1.46
N ALA A 33 2.49 9.84 1.08
CA ALA A 33 2.77 8.77 0.11
C ALA A 33 3.12 9.33 -1.29
N VAL A 34 2.43 10.40 -1.72
CA VAL A 34 2.76 11.10 -2.97
C VAL A 34 4.14 11.77 -2.88
N ALA A 35 4.50 12.33 -1.74
CA ALA A 35 5.82 12.92 -1.52
C ALA A 35 6.93 11.85 -1.54
N ASP A 36 6.70 10.70 -0.91
CA ASP A 36 7.64 9.57 -0.91
C ASP A 36 7.84 9.02 -2.33
N LEU A 37 6.74 8.78 -3.07
CA LEU A 37 6.79 8.38 -4.48
C LEU A 37 7.61 9.33 -5.35
N ARG A 38 7.47 10.65 -5.17
CA ARG A 38 8.25 11.65 -5.90
C ARG A 38 9.73 11.61 -5.52
N GLY A 39 10.04 11.28 -4.26
CA GLY A 39 11.40 11.09 -3.79
C GLY A 39 12.05 9.83 -4.36
N ALA A 40 11.30 8.72 -4.40
CA ALA A 40 11.77 7.43 -4.92
C ALA A 40 11.95 7.46 -6.45
N TYR A 41 11.02 8.11 -7.16
CA TYR A 41 11.02 8.15 -8.63
C TYR A 41 10.98 9.59 -9.17
N PRO A 42 12.14 10.27 -9.26
CA PRO A 42 12.22 11.64 -9.78
C PRO A 42 11.90 11.75 -11.29
N LEU A 43 11.83 10.63 -12.02
CA LEU A 43 11.34 10.61 -13.40
C LEU A 43 9.84 10.92 -13.51
N LEU A 44 9.09 10.75 -12.41
CA LEU A 44 7.67 11.05 -12.34
C LEU A 44 7.45 12.55 -12.14
N SER A 45 6.42 13.07 -12.77
CA SER A 45 5.93 14.43 -12.65
C SER A 45 4.41 14.40 -12.54
N GLU A 46 3.82 15.48 -12.03
CA GLU A 46 2.36 15.59 -11.90
C GLU A 46 1.72 14.42 -11.13
N VAL A 47 2.48 13.83 -10.19
CA VAL A 47 2.01 12.71 -9.38
C VAL A 47 0.83 13.19 -8.54
N ALA A 48 -0.32 12.56 -8.73
CA ALA A 48 -1.53 12.83 -7.97
C ALA A 48 -2.15 11.49 -7.55
N MET A 49 -2.64 11.44 -6.32
CA MET A 49 -3.42 10.32 -5.84
C MET A 49 -4.72 10.86 -5.27
N GLU A 50 -5.83 10.33 -5.76
CA GLU A 50 -7.17 10.70 -5.32
C GLU A 50 -7.90 9.47 -4.79
N CYS A 51 -8.36 9.54 -3.54
CA CYS A 51 -9.08 8.45 -2.90
C CYS A 51 -10.58 8.75 -2.82
N ARG A 52 -11.40 7.80 -3.28
CA ARG A 52 -12.84 7.75 -3.02
C ARG A 52 -13.14 6.50 -2.20
N ALA A 53 -13.47 6.72 -0.92
CA ALA A 53 -13.55 5.64 0.07
C ALA A 53 -12.23 4.84 0.11
N GLU A 54 -12.30 3.53 -0.11
CA GLU A 54 -11.16 2.60 0.00
C GLU A 54 -10.32 2.53 -1.29
N GLN A 55 -10.87 3.05 -2.39
CA GLN A 55 -10.29 2.98 -3.72
C GLN A 55 -9.64 4.31 -4.06
N CYS A 56 -8.34 4.24 -4.30
CA CYS A 56 -7.53 5.36 -4.75
C CYS A 56 -7.13 5.17 -6.21
N SER A 57 -7.03 6.28 -6.92
CA SER A 57 -6.49 6.33 -8.26
C SER A 57 -5.18 7.10 -8.19
N LEU A 58 -4.09 6.49 -8.65
CA LEU A 58 -2.82 7.16 -8.84
C LEU A 58 -2.68 7.54 -10.31
N THR A 59 -2.34 8.79 -10.56
CA THR A 59 -1.94 9.29 -11.87
C THR A 59 -0.57 9.93 -11.79
N ALA A 60 0.24 9.78 -12.83
CA ALA A 60 1.50 10.51 -12.96
C ALA A 60 1.95 10.56 -14.42
N THR A 61 2.90 11.44 -14.69
CA THR A 61 3.57 11.59 -15.98
C THR A 61 5.02 11.11 -15.85
N ILE A 62 5.42 10.12 -16.64
CA ILE A 62 6.83 9.79 -16.86
C ILE A 62 7.38 10.78 -17.88
N ARG A 63 8.37 11.58 -17.47
CA ARG A 63 9.05 12.53 -18.37
C ARG A 63 9.93 11.80 -19.40
N PRO A 64 10.25 12.47 -20.53
CA PRO A 64 11.24 11.97 -21.47
C PRO A 64 12.55 11.63 -20.76
N LEU A 65 13.05 10.42 -21.03
CA LEU A 65 14.26 9.91 -20.41
C LEU A 65 15.47 10.43 -21.19
N VAL A 66 16.41 11.05 -20.48
CA VAL A 66 17.59 11.67 -21.09
C VAL A 66 18.89 10.97 -20.68
N SER A 67 18.86 10.16 -19.63
CA SER A 67 20.02 9.45 -19.08
C SER A 67 19.76 7.96 -18.92
N GLN A 68 20.83 7.15 -18.92
CA GLN A 68 20.74 5.71 -18.62
C GLN A 68 20.15 5.44 -17.23
N ASN A 69 20.50 6.24 -16.24
CA ASN A 69 19.91 6.13 -14.91
C ASN A 69 18.37 6.29 -14.91
N ASP A 70 17.81 7.12 -15.81
CA ASP A 70 16.37 7.28 -15.93
C ASP A 70 15.72 6.03 -16.57
N LEU A 71 16.42 5.41 -17.53
CA LEU A 71 15.99 4.14 -18.15
C LEU A 71 15.97 3.00 -17.13
N ASP A 72 17.03 2.85 -16.33
CA ASP A 72 17.10 1.86 -15.26
C ASP A 72 15.97 2.05 -14.23
N ARG A 73 15.73 3.29 -13.78
CA ARG A 73 14.64 3.58 -12.84
C ARG A 73 13.26 3.35 -13.42
N ARG A 74 13.06 3.66 -14.70
CA ARG A 74 11.80 3.31 -15.37
C ARG A 74 11.58 1.81 -15.42
N GLN A 75 12.61 1.03 -15.75
CA GLN A 75 12.49 -0.43 -15.77
C GLN A 75 12.15 -0.99 -14.39
N GLU A 76 12.88 -0.56 -13.35
CA GLU A 76 12.60 -0.96 -11.97
C GLU A 76 11.16 -0.63 -11.54
N MET A 77 10.70 0.59 -11.86
CA MET A 77 9.34 1.03 -11.58
C MET A 77 8.30 0.13 -12.28
N LEU A 78 8.51 -0.18 -13.57
CA LEU A 78 7.64 -1.06 -14.36
C LEU A 78 7.65 -2.51 -13.87
N LEU A 79 8.75 -2.96 -13.26
CA LEU A 79 8.89 -4.30 -12.68
C LEU A 79 8.26 -4.42 -11.28
N GLY A 80 7.52 -3.40 -10.83
CA GLY A 80 6.78 -3.42 -9.58
C GLY A 80 7.37 -2.55 -8.48
N GLY A 81 8.45 -1.80 -8.75
CA GLY A 81 9.03 -0.87 -7.79
C GLY A 81 8.02 0.18 -7.29
N LEU A 82 7.16 0.70 -8.18
CA LEU A 82 6.10 1.64 -7.80
C LEU A 82 5.13 1.05 -6.76
N ALA A 83 4.79 -0.24 -6.90
CA ALA A 83 3.92 -0.94 -5.98
C ALA A 83 4.62 -1.21 -4.65
N ALA A 84 5.93 -1.47 -4.68
CA ALA A 84 6.74 -1.72 -3.50
C ALA A 84 6.88 -0.47 -2.62
N VAL A 85 7.09 0.70 -3.22
CA VAL A 85 7.11 1.99 -2.51
C VAL A 85 5.76 2.25 -1.83
N LEU A 86 4.67 2.16 -2.59
CA LEU A 86 3.32 2.33 -2.03
C LEU A 86 2.99 1.33 -0.91
N ALA A 87 3.50 0.09 -1.01
CA ALA A 87 3.31 -0.91 0.03
C ALA A 87 3.98 -0.54 1.36
N GLN A 88 5.10 0.20 1.32
CA GLN A 88 5.76 0.72 2.53
C GLN A 88 4.89 1.78 3.22
N ASP A 89 4.13 2.54 2.43
CA ASP A 89 3.17 3.55 2.91
C ASP A 89 1.81 2.96 3.31
N GLY A 90 1.63 1.64 3.21
CA GLY A 90 0.39 0.95 3.54
C GLY A 90 -0.66 0.94 2.42
N TYR A 91 -0.25 1.24 1.18
CA TYR A 91 -1.10 1.17 0.00
C TYR A 91 -0.82 -0.08 -0.83
N ARG A 92 -1.86 -0.66 -1.41
CA ARG A 92 -1.75 -1.77 -2.36
C ARG A 92 -2.08 -1.28 -3.75
N MET A 93 -1.11 -1.34 -4.67
CA MET A 93 -1.34 -1.01 -6.06
C MET A 93 -1.65 -2.26 -6.88
N ALA A 94 -2.65 -2.19 -7.76
CA ALA A 94 -2.90 -3.20 -8.77
C ALA A 94 -1.80 -3.16 -9.85
N VAL A 95 -1.27 -4.33 -10.21
CA VAL A 95 -0.28 -4.49 -11.28
C VAL A 95 -0.80 -5.49 -12.32
N PRO A 96 -0.51 -5.30 -13.63
CA PRO A 96 0.15 -4.12 -14.21
C PRO A 96 -0.74 -2.87 -14.14
N PHE A 97 -0.13 -1.68 -14.22
CA PHE A 97 -0.85 -0.41 -14.32
C PHE A 97 -0.92 0.05 -15.78
N ASP A 98 -1.90 0.89 -16.09
CA ASP A 98 -2.08 1.44 -17.43
C ASP A 98 -1.02 2.49 -17.72
N MET A 99 -0.48 2.46 -18.94
CA MET A 99 0.53 3.39 -19.41
C MET A 99 0.22 3.77 -20.86
N ASP A 100 0.02 5.06 -21.09
CA ASP A 100 -0.31 5.63 -22.40
C ASP A 100 0.82 6.59 -22.83
N GLU A 101 1.37 6.38 -24.03
CA GLU A 101 2.32 7.34 -24.61
C GLU A 101 1.56 8.56 -25.14
N VAL A 102 1.98 9.76 -24.71
CA VAL A 102 1.33 11.01 -25.09
C VAL A 102 2.13 11.84 -26.09
N ALA A 103 3.47 11.83 -25.99
CA ALA A 103 4.38 12.46 -26.95
C ALA A 103 5.84 12.09 -26.62
N ASP A 104 6.70 11.91 -27.63
CA ASP A 104 8.17 11.89 -27.51
C ASP A 104 8.72 11.22 -26.22
N ASN A 105 8.38 9.95 -25.99
CA ASN A 105 8.80 9.18 -24.81
C ASN A 105 8.27 9.72 -23.45
N THR A 106 7.20 10.51 -23.48
CA THR A 106 6.40 10.92 -22.33
C THR A 106 5.21 10.00 -22.19
N PHE A 107 4.97 9.51 -20.98
CA PHE A 107 3.89 8.55 -20.73
C PHE A 107 3.03 9.01 -19.56
N HIS A 108 1.71 8.93 -19.70
CA HIS A 108 0.81 9.01 -18.56
C HIS A 108 0.61 7.61 -17.98
N ILE A 109 0.73 7.49 -16.66
CA ILE A 109 0.42 6.27 -15.93
C ILE A 109 -0.86 6.46 -15.15
N ARG A 110 -1.66 5.39 -15.08
CA ARG A 110 -2.87 5.31 -14.27
C ARG A 110 -2.88 3.97 -13.55
N ALA A 111 -3.00 4.00 -12.23
CA ALA A 111 -3.01 2.80 -11.42
C ALA A 111 -4.16 2.85 -10.41
N HIS A 112 -4.79 1.69 -10.21
CA HIS A 112 -5.72 1.50 -9.11
C HIS A 112 -4.94 1.13 -7.85
N VAL A 113 -5.23 1.84 -6.77
CA VAL A 113 -4.59 1.70 -5.47
C VAL A 113 -5.68 1.46 -4.41
N THR A 114 -5.41 0.65 -3.41
CA THR A 114 -6.30 0.41 -2.29
C THR A 114 -5.55 0.74 -1.00
N ALA A 115 -6.12 1.57 -0.14
CA ALA A 115 -5.52 1.79 1.18
C ALA A 115 -5.66 0.51 2.00
N GLY A 116 -4.57 0.06 2.63
CA GLY A 116 -4.61 -1.05 3.57
C GLY A 116 -5.41 -0.65 4.81
N ASN A 117 -6.71 -0.97 4.81
CA ASN A 117 -7.71 -0.70 5.85
C ASN A 117 -8.01 0.78 6.18
N TYR A 118 -9.15 1.26 5.70
CA TYR A 118 -9.99 2.24 6.38
C TYR A 118 -11.23 1.47 6.93
N PRO A 119 -11.73 1.78 8.14
CA PRO A 119 -12.81 1.03 8.80
C PRO A 119 -14.14 0.97 8.03
#